data_AF-L1J255-F1
#
_entry.id   AF-L1J255-F1
#
_cell.length_a   1.000
_cell.length_b   1.000
_cell.length_c   1.000
_cell.angle_alpha   90.00
_cell.angle_beta   90.00
_cell.angle_gamma   90.00
#
_symmetry.space_group_name_H-M   'P 1'
#
loop_
_entity.id
_entity.type
_entity.pdbx_description
1 polymer ?
#
loop_
_entity_poly.entity_id
_entity_poly.type
_entity_poly.pdbx_seq_one_letter_code
_entity_poly.pdbx_strand_id
1 'polypeptide(L)'
;MCRARRFMLATLYISACIMAVTPSRQSGETVRRRKAAIENIQEEKYEEAVKLYKTMMEEEEANADDYNNCAVCLQELDNLDESLETYREGIRRFYHK
;
A
#
# COMPACT_ATOMS: atom_id res chain seq x y z
N MET A 1 23.29 7.77 -36.87
CA MET A 1 22.05 7.48 -36.10
C MET A 1 22.18 6.34 -35.06
N CYS A 2 23.17 5.43 -35.14
CA CYS A 2 23.26 4.28 -34.21
C CYS A 2 23.76 4.58 -32.78
N ARG A 3 24.59 5.62 -32.57
CA ARG A 3 25.17 5.93 -31.24
C ARG A 3 24.14 6.52 -30.26
N ALA A 4 23.27 7.42 -30.74
CA ALA A 4 22.23 8.04 -29.92
C ALA A 4 21.18 7.03 -29.43
N ARG A 5 20.82 6.05 -30.27
CA ARG A 5 19.83 5.01 -29.93
C ARG A 5 20.36 4.05 -28.85
N ARG A 6 21.66 3.73 -28.87
CA ARG A 6 22.31 2.93 -27.82
C ARG A 6 22.41 3.66 -26.48
N PHE A 7 22.70 4.97 -26.49
CA PHE A 7 22.69 5.80 -25.29
C PHE A 7 21.29 5.92 -24.67
N MET A 8 20.26 6.15 -25.49
CA MET A 8 18.88 6.28 -25.04
C MET A 8 18.33 4.96 -24.45
N LEU A 9 18.70 3.82 -25.04
CA LEU A 9 18.37 2.51 -24.48
C LEU A 9 19.10 2.23 -23.15
N ALA A 10 20.35 2.67 -23.02
CA ALA A 10 21.12 2.51 -21.78
C ALA A 10 20.56 3.37 -20.64
N THR A 11 20.15 4.61 -20.89
CA THR A 11 19.54 5.46 -19.84
C THR A 11 18.16 4.98 -19.44
N LEU A 12 17.34 4.50 -20.39
CA LEU A 12 16.07 3.84 -20.09
C LEU A 12 16.27 2.57 -19.26
N TYR A 13 17.28 1.76 -19.58
CA TYR A 13 17.63 0.56 -18.83
C TYR A 13 18.11 0.89 -17.41
N ILE A 14 19.00 1.88 -17.26
CA ILE A 14 19.49 2.32 -15.93
C ILE A 14 18.36 2.92 -15.10
N SER A 15 17.45 3.72 -15.68
CA SER A 15 16.27 4.26 -15.00
C SER A 15 15.31 3.15 -14.54
N ALA A 16 15.06 2.15 -15.40
CA ALA A 16 14.27 0.98 -15.06
C ALA A 16 14.92 0.16 -13.92
N CYS A 17 16.24 0.01 -13.93
CA CYS A 17 16.99 -0.63 -12.84
C CYS A 17 16.93 0.18 -11.53
N ILE A 18 16.94 1.52 -11.58
CA ILE A 18 16.79 2.36 -10.37
C ILE A 18 15.41 2.15 -9.72
N MET A 19 14.34 1.99 -10.52
CA MET A 19 13.01 1.69 -10.01
C MET A 19 12.92 0.28 -9.40
N ALA A 20 13.65 -0.69 -9.94
CA ALA A 20 13.64 -2.08 -9.46
C ALA A 20 14.52 -2.34 -8.23
N VAL A 21 15.43 -1.42 -7.85
CA VAL A 21 16.53 -1.70 -6.89
C VAL A 21 16.46 -0.87 -5.59
N THR A 22 15.45 -0.01 -5.37
CA THR A 22 15.39 0.81 -4.13
C THR A 22 14.16 0.50 -3.25
N PRO A 23 14.32 -0.34 -2.19
CA PRO A 23 13.32 -0.49 -1.12
C PRO A 23 12.92 0.84 -0.47
N SER A 24 13.82 1.84 -0.51
CA SER A 24 13.61 3.18 0.02
C SER A 24 12.62 4.02 -0.78
N ARG A 25 12.42 3.76 -2.07
CA ARG A 25 11.43 4.49 -2.88
C ARG A 25 10.00 4.01 -2.58
N GLN A 26 9.82 2.70 -2.44
CA GLN A 26 8.55 2.08 -2.02
C GLN A 26 8.12 2.61 -0.65
N SER A 27 9.02 2.60 0.34
CA SER A 27 8.72 3.13 1.68
C SER A 27 8.18 4.57 1.67
N GLY A 28 8.68 5.45 0.80
CA GLY A 28 8.17 6.81 0.67
C GLY A 28 6.78 6.88 0.03
N GLU A 29 6.46 5.97 -0.87
CA GLU A 29 5.15 5.86 -1.51
C GLU A 29 4.11 5.26 -0.55
N THR A 30 4.45 4.18 0.15
CA THR A 30 3.64 3.56 1.21
C THR A 30 3.22 4.59 2.26
N VAL A 31 4.16 5.41 2.73
CA VAL A 31 3.89 6.46 3.73
C VAL A 31 2.92 7.51 3.19
N ARG A 32 3.03 7.89 1.91
CA ARG A 32 2.07 8.81 1.28
C ARG A 32 0.68 8.19 1.14
N ARG A 33 0.59 6.92 0.71
CA ARG A 33 -0.69 6.20 0.60
C ARG A 33 -1.37 6.06 1.96
N ARG A 34 -0.62 5.71 3.01
CA ARG A 34 -1.14 5.64 4.39
C ARG A 34 -1.66 7.00 4.86
N LYS A 35 -0.93 8.08 4.58
CA LYS A 35 -1.39 9.45 4.88
C LYS A 35 -2.70 9.77 4.17
N ALA A 36 -2.80 9.45 2.88
CA ALA A 36 -4.02 9.65 2.10
C ALA A 36 -5.20 8.81 2.63
N ALA A 37 -4.96 7.58 3.09
CA ALA A 37 -5.99 6.74 3.71
C ALA A 37 -6.54 7.38 5.00
N ILE A 38 -5.68 7.95 5.83
CA ILE A 38 -6.09 8.67 7.04
C ILE A 38 -6.88 9.94 6.70
N GLU A 39 -6.48 10.68 5.67
CA GLU A 39 -7.21 11.86 5.19
C GLU A 39 -8.62 11.47 4.70
N ASN A 40 -8.75 10.36 3.97
CA ASN A 40 -10.06 9.84 3.56
C ASN A 40 -10.95 9.49 4.77
N ILE A 41 -10.39 8.88 5.83
CA ILE A 41 -11.14 8.61 7.06
C ILE A 41 -11.69 9.91 7.68
N GLN A 42 -10.90 10.99 7.67
CA GLN A 42 -11.35 12.30 8.20
C GLN A 42 -12.48 12.93 7.37
N GLU A 43 -12.56 12.59 6.09
CA GLU A 43 -13.61 13.02 5.19
C GLU A 43 -14.78 12.02 5.10
N GLU A 44 -14.83 11.01 5.98
CA GLU A 44 -15.83 9.93 5.99
C GLU A 44 -15.88 9.11 4.69
N LYS A 45 -14.78 9.13 3.92
CA LYS A 45 -14.58 8.38 2.66
C LYS A 45 -14.00 7.00 2.94
N TYR A 46 -14.78 6.19 3.66
CA TYR A 46 -14.30 4.91 4.18
C TYR A 46 -14.00 3.89 3.07
N GLU A 47 -14.75 3.89 1.96
CA GLU A 47 -14.51 3.00 0.83
C GLU A 47 -13.16 3.28 0.16
N GLU A 48 -12.79 4.55 -0.01
CA GLU A 48 -11.50 4.96 -0.56
C GLU A 48 -10.34 4.59 0.38
N ALA A 49 -10.53 4.76 1.69
CA ALA A 49 -9.55 4.34 2.69
C ALA A 49 -9.32 2.81 2.64
N VAL A 50 -10.39 2.01 2.58
CA VAL A 50 -10.32 0.54 2.47
C VAL A 50 -9.57 0.13 1.20
N LYS A 51 -9.83 0.77 0.05
CA LYS A 51 -9.09 0.48 -1.19
C LYS A 51 -7.59 0.69 -1.03
N LEU A 52 -7.18 1.81 -0.41
CA LEU A 52 -5.77 2.09 -0.17
C LEU A 52 -5.13 1.04 0.73
N TYR A 53 -5.77 0.68 1.84
CA TYR A 53 -5.26 -0.36 2.72
C TYR A 53 -5.15 -1.72 2.03
N LYS A 54 -6.16 -2.14 1.26
CA LYS A 54 -6.11 -3.40 0.50
C LYS A 54 -4.96 -3.43 -0.49
N THR A 55 -4.70 -2.34 -1.22
CA THR A 55 -3.54 -2.28 -2.13
C THR A 55 -2.22 -2.44 -1.38
N MET A 56 -2.06 -1.82 -0.21
CA MET A 56 -0.86 -2.00 0.63
C MET A 56 -0.74 -3.43 1.17
N MET A 57 -1.86 -4.12 1.45
CA MET A 57 -1.87 -5.52 1.90
C MET A 57 -1.44 -6.48 0.79
N GLU A 58 -1.93 -6.24 -0.44
CA GLU A 58 -1.57 -6.99 -1.65
C GLU A 58 -0.08 -6.85 -2.02
N GLU A 59 0.47 -5.65 -1.80
CA GLU A 59 1.90 -5.36 -2.02
C GLU A 59 2.80 -5.80 -0.85
N GLU A 60 2.22 -6.40 0.21
CA GLU A 60 2.92 -6.80 1.43
C GLU A 60 3.64 -5.63 2.16
N GLU A 61 3.19 -4.40 1.91
CA GLU A 61 3.70 -3.17 2.55
C GLU A 61 2.87 -2.73 3.76
N ALA A 62 1.72 -3.38 3.99
CA ALA A 62 0.84 -3.13 5.13
C ALA A 62 1.45 -3.62 6.44
N ASN A 63 1.22 -2.88 7.52
CA ASN A 63 1.59 -3.26 8.88
C ASN A 63 0.34 -3.57 9.74
N ALA A 64 0.56 -3.97 10.99
CA ALA A 64 -0.52 -4.25 11.94
C ALA A 64 -1.55 -3.11 12.07
N ASP A 65 -1.09 -1.86 12.09
CA ASP A 65 -1.96 -0.69 12.21
C ASP A 65 -2.85 -0.51 10.97
N ASP A 66 -2.33 -0.81 9.78
CA ASP A 66 -3.10 -0.75 8.53
C ASP A 66 -4.24 -1.78 8.51
N TYR A 67 -4.02 -2.99 9.04
CA TYR A 67 -5.09 -3.98 9.21
C TYR A 67 -6.15 -3.51 10.20
N ASN A 68 -5.73 -2.94 11.32
CA ASN A 68 -6.65 -2.38 12.31
C ASN A 68 -7.50 -1.25 11.70
N ASN A 69 -6.86 -0.30 11.02
CA ASN A 69 -7.54 0.86 10.44
C ASN A 69 -8.48 0.46 9.29
N CYS A 70 -8.07 -0.50 8.45
CA CYS A 70 -8.95 -1.06 7.40
C CYS A 70 -10.19 -1.70 8.02
N ALA A 71 -10.01 -2.51 9.07
CA ALA A 71 -11.11 -3.17 9.73
C ALA A 71 -12.06 -2.19 10.44
N VAL A 72 -11.56 -1.08 11.00
CA VAL A 72 -12.40 0.02 11.52
C VAL A 72 -13.20 0.67 10.39
N CYS A 73 -12.58 0.99 9.25
CA CYS A 73 -13.31 1.56 8.10
C CYS A 73 -14.42 0.62 7.61
N LEU A 74 -14.18 -0.69 7.62
CA LEU A 74 -15.21 -1.69 7.27
C LEU A 74 -16.37 -1.73 8.28
N GLN A 75 -16.15 -1.40 9.54
CA GLN A 75 -17.23 -1.28 10.52
C GLN A 75 -18.10 -0.05 10.26
N GLU A 76 -17.49 1.09 9.92
CA GLU A 76 -18.22 2.31 9.54
C GLU A 76 -19.10 2.09 8.28
N LEU A 77 -18.70 1.15 7.43
CA LEU A 77 -19.44 0.72 6.24
C LEU A 77 -20.46 -0.42 6.51
N ASP A 78 -20.63 -0.85 7.76
CA ASP A 78 -21.47 -1.99 8.17
C ASP A 78 -21.06 -3.34 7.56
N ASN A 79 -19.83 -3.44 7.03
CA ASN A 79 -19.24 -4.66 6.47
C ASN A 79 -18.54 -5.49 7.56
N LEU A 80 -19.30 -5.94 8.56
CA LEU A 80 -18.78 -6.56 9.78
C LEU A 80 -18.04 -7.89 9.54
N ASP A 81 -18.51 -8.70 8.60
CA ASP A 81 -17.86 -9.98 8.28
C ASP A 81 -16.45 -9.77 7.71
N GLU A 82 -16.29 -8.81 6.81
CA GLU A 82 -15.00 -8.48 6.22
C GLU A 82 -14.07 -7.79 7.24
N SER A 83 -14.63 -6.97 8.13
CA SER A 83 -13.88 -6.38 9.25
C SER A 83 -13.27 -7.46 10.15
N LEU A 84 -14.07 -8.45 10.55
CA LEU A 84 -13.62 -9.54 11.40
C LEU A 84 -12.51 -10.37 10.74
N GLU A 85 -12.63 -10.67 9.45
CA GLU A 85 -11.59 -11.40 8.74
C GLU A 85 -10.30 -10.58 8.63
N THR A 86 -10.41 -9.28 8.35
CA THR A 86 -9.25 -8.37 8.30
C THR A 86 -8.51 -8.33 9.64
N TYR A 87 -9.21 -8.25 10.77
CA TYR A 87 -8.57 -8.33 12.09
C TYR A 87 -7.85 -9.67 12.31
N ARG A 88 -8.50 -10.79 11.97
CA ARG A 88 -7.89 -12.11 12.14
C ARG A 88 -6.64 -12.27 11.31
N GLU A 89 -6.64 -11.73 10.09
CA GLU A 89 -5.47 -11.76 9.22
C GLU A 89 -4.33 -10.91 9.78
N GLY A 90 -4.61 -9.70 10.26
CA GLY A 90 -3.63 -8.86 10.94
C GLY A 90 -3.03 -9.55 12.17
N ILE A 91 -3.85 -10.18 13.01
CA ILE A 91 -3.39 -10.96 14.16
C ILE A 91 -2.49 -12.12 13.71
N ARG A 92 -2.92 -12.87 12.70
CA ARG A 92 -2.15 -14.00 12.17
C ARG A 92 -0.79 -13.57 11.60
N ARG A 93 -0.73 -12.44 10.91
CA ARG A 93 0.51 -11.92 10.29
C ARG A 93 1.48 -11.30 11.30
N PHE A 94 1.00 -10.53 12.27
CA PHE A 94 1.89 -9.69 13.10
C PHE A 94 1.97 -10.08 14.58
N TYR A 95 0.99 -10.83 15.09
CA TYR A 95 0.89 -11.14 16.52
C TYR A 95 0.92 -12.65 16.82
N HIS A 96 1.07 -13.50 15.80
CA HIS A 96 1.31 -14.92 15.99
C HIS A 96 2.76 -15.13 16.44
N LYS A 97 2.94 -15.72 17.63
CA LYS A 97 4.24 -16.03 18.24
C LYS A 97 4.77 -17.40 17.82
#